data_AF-A0A7X8VFE6-F1
#
_entry.id   AF-A0A7X8VFE6-F1
#
_cell.length_a   1.000
_cell.length_b   1.000
_cell.length_c   1.000
_cell.angle_alpha   90.00
_cell.angle_beta   90.00
_cell.angle_gamma   90.00
#
_symmetry.space_group_name_H-M   'P 1'
#
loop_
_entity.id
_entity.type
_entity.pdbx_description
1 polymer ?
#
loop_
_entity_poly.entity_id
_entity_poly.type
_entity_poly.pdbx_seq_one_letter_code
_entity_poly.pdbx_strand_id
1 'polypeptide(L)'
;MTGWRVGYALAPEEIINQMAKIQSHSTSNVNTPSQYAALKALSVDNSFMIEEFQKRRDFLFDEFKKLNLKFVKPQGAFYYFINISEFGLNDIQFCDRLLEYGLAVVPGSAFYADGYIRLSFAASFNELVEATNILKRFFRDIRDRRHAFNEN
;
A
#
# COMPACT_ATOMS: atom_id res chain seq x y z
N MET A 1 8.43 -0.09 -12.85
CA MET A 1 9.83 0.37 -12.97
C MET A 1 10.27 1.18 -11.74
N THR A 2 10.03 0.72 -10.50
CA THR A 2 10.29 1.51 -9.28
C THR A 2 11.77 1.88 -9.08
N GLY A 3 12.68 0.94 -9.37
CA GLY A 3 14.13 1.15 -9.27
C GLY A 3 14.75 2.03 -10.35
N TRP A 4 14.02 2.39 -11.41
CA TRP A 4 14.54 3.15 -12.55
C TRP A 4 14.49 4.67 -12.36
N ARG A 5 13.78 5.14 -11.33
CA ARG A 5 13.77 6.55 -10.89
C ARG A 5 13.37 7.53 -11.99
N VAL A 6 12.28 7.22 -12.72
CA VAL A 6 11.72 8.09 -13.76
C VAL A 6 10.33 8.57 -13.37
N GLY A 7 10.08 9.87 -13.55
CA GLY A 7 8.79 10.53 -13.47
C GLY A 7 8.76 11.73 -14.41
N TYR A 8 7.58 12.26 -14.71
CA TYR A 8 7.41 13.45 -15.54
C TYR A 8 6.24 14.30 -15.02
N ALA A 9 6.24 15.57 -15.40
CA ALA A 9 5.17 16.51 -15.12
C ALA A 9 4.57 17.02 -16.44
N LEU A 10 3.26 17.22 -16.47
CA LEU A 10 2.55 17.88 -17.55
C LEU A 10 1.85 19.12 -16.97
N ALA A 11 2.26 20.29 -17.42
CA ALA A 11 1.80 21.58 -16.91
C ALA A 11 1.97 22.66 -18.00
N PRO A 12 1.39 23.86 -17.85
CA PRO A 12 1.68 25.00 -18.71
C PRO A 12 3.18 25.26 -18.86
N GLU A 13 3.60 25.68 -20.04
CA GLU A 13 5.01 25.88 -20.39
C GLU A 13 5.74 26.80 -19.40
N GLU A 14 5.09 27.88 -18.96
CA GLU A 14 5.65 28.79 -17.97
C GLU A 14 6.02 28.07 -16.66
N ILE A 15 5.17 27.16 -16.18
CA ILE A 15 5.41 26.38 -14.96
C ILE A 15 6.57 25.40 -15.18
N ILE A 16 6.56 24.68 -16.30
CA ILE A 16 7.63 23.73 -16.66
C ILE A 16 8.99 24.43 -16.70
N ASN A 17 9.06 25.63 -17.29
CA ASN A 17 10.29 26.42 -17.35
C ASN A 17 10.80 26.82 -15.95
N GLN A 18 9.91 27.16 -15.00
CA GLN A 18 10.35 27.43 -13.62
C GLN A 18 10.78 26.14 -12.89
N MET A 19 10.08 25.02 -13.10
CA MET A 19 10.46 23.72 -12.53
C MET A 19 11.86 23.29 -13.01
N ALA A 20 12.16 23.49 -14.31
CA ALA A 20 13.47 23.16 -14.89
C ALA A 20 14.62 23.95 -14.25
N LYS A 21 14.41 25.23 -13.94
CA LYS A 21 15.42 26.06 -13.21
C LYS A 21 15.69 25.55 -11.81
N ILE A 22 14.66 25.14 -11.07
CA ILE A 22 14.83 24.55 -9.73
C ILE A 22 15.58 23.22 -9.84
N GLN A 23 15.19 22.38 -10.81
CA GLN A 23 15.83 21.09 -11.05
C GLN A 23 17.33 21.26 -11.34
N SER A 24 17.74 22.19 -12.21
CA SER A 24 19.15 22.39 -12.56
C SER A 24 20.06 22.76 -11.38
N HIS A 25 19.49 23.30 -10.29
CA HIS A 25 20.22 23.63 -9.06
C HIS A 25 20.06 22.58 -7.95
N SER A 26 19.11 21.65 -8.07
CA SER A 26 18.80 20.66 -7.03
C SER A 26 19.30 19.26 -7.37
N THR A 27 19.19 18.85 -8.63
CA THR A 27 19.54 17.49 -9.10
C THR A 27 20.05 17.50 -10.54
N SER A 28 20.70 16.42 -10.96
CA SER A 28 20.97 16.19 -12.38
C SER A 28 19.72 15.65 -13.12
N ASN A 29 19.85 15.45 -14.43
CA ASN A 29 18.82 14.82 -15.26
C ASN A 29 18.67 13.31 -14.95
N VAL A 30 17.52 12.75 -15.32
CA VAL A 30 17.30 11.29 -15.32
C VAL A 30 18.41 10.60 -16.12
N ASN A 31 18.97 9.49 -15.62
CA ASN A 31 20.06 8.81 -16.33
C ASN A 31 19.61 8.29 -17.70
N THR A 32 20.50 8.37 -18.69
CA THR A 32 20.23 8.03 -20.09
C THR A 32 19.61 6.63 -20.28
N PRO A 33 20.11 5.54 -19.65
CA PRO A 33 19.46 4.23 -19.77
C PRO A 33 17.99 4.21 -19.32
N SER A 34 17.67 4.92 -18.24
CA SER A 34 16.30 4.98 -17.72
C SER A 34 15.37 5.78 -18.61
N GLN A 35 15.88 6.81 -19.30
CA GLN A 35 15.11 7.53 -20.32
C GLN A 35 14.73 6.62 -21.50
N TYR A 36 15.67 5.83 -22.03
CA TYR A 36 15.40 4.86 -23.10
C TYR A 36 14.40 3.77 -22.65
N ALA A 37 14.55 3.26 -21.43
CA ALA A 37 13.61 2.29 -20.87
C ALA A 37 12.21 2.88 -20.71
N ALA A 38 12.09 4.12 -20.25
CA ALA A 38 10.81 4.81 -20.10
C ALA A 38 10.13 5.06 -21.45
N LEU A 39 10.89 5.46 -22.48
CA LEU A 39 10.37 5.63 -23.84
C LEU A 39 9.75 4.33 -24.36
N LYS A 40 10.43 3.19 -24.15
CA LYS A 40 9.86 1.89 -24.53
C LYS A 40 8.63 1.54 -23.70
N ALA A 41 8.65 1.81 -22.39
CA ALA A 41 7.56 1.49 -21.48
C ALA A 41 6.25 2.20 -21.82
N LEU A 42 6.29 3.40 -22.40
CA LEU A 42 5.10 4.13 -22.85
C LEU A 42 4.29 3.39 -23.93
N SER A 43 4.92 2.47 -24.67
CA SER A 43 4.27 1.69 -25.73
C SER A 43 3.92 0.26 -25.32
N VAL A 44 4.16 -0.12 -24.06
CA VAL A 44 3.90 -1.48 -23.57
C VAL A 44 2.46 -1.60 -23.10
N ASP A 45 1.73 -2.59 -23.61
CA ASP A 45 0.42 -2.98 -23.06
C ASP A 45 0.61 -3.58 -21.66
N ASN A 46 -0.06 -2.99 -20.68
CA ASN A 46 0.01 -3.39 -19.27
C ASN A 46 -1.31 -3.99 -18.76
N SER A 47 -2.26 -4.31 -19.65
CA SER A 47 -3.57 -4.86 -19.31
C SER A 47 -3.46 -6.12 -18.43
N PHE A 48 -2.48 -6.99 -18.71
CA PHE A 48 -2.22 -8.20 -17.92
C PHE A 48 -1.89 -7.89 -16.44
N MET A 49 -1.17 -6.80 -16.15
CA MET A 49 -0.88 -6.39 -14.77
C MET A 49 -2.11 -5.80 -14.09
N ILE A 50 -2.95 -5.09 -14.83
CA ILE A 50 -4.21 -4.54 -14.31
C ILE A 50 -5.14 -5.67 -13.87
N GLU A 51 -5.33 -6.68 -14.73
CA GLU A 51 -6.11 -7.87 -14.41
C GLU A 51 -5.56 -8.63 -13.20
N GLU A 52 -4.25 -8.77 -13.11
CA GLU A 52 -3.58 -9.43 -11.99
C GLU A 52 -3.79 -8.67 -10.67
N PHE A 53 -3.69 -7.33 -10.67
CA PHE A 53 -4.01 -6.53 -9.49
C PHE A 53 -5.48 -6.56 -9.12
N GLN A 54 -6.39 -6.65 -10.10
CA GLN A 54 -7.82 -6.83 -9.83
C GLN A 54 -8.10 -8.16 -9.13
N LYS A 55 -7.51 -9.27 -9.61
CA LYS A 55 -7.61 -10.59 -8.96
C LYS A 55 -7.13 -10.55 -7.50
N ARG A 56 -5.96 -9.96 -7.26
CA ARG A 56 -5.39 -9.80 -5.90
C ARG A 56 -6.26 -8.92 -5.00
N ARG A 57 -6.77 -7.81 -5.54
CA ARG A 57 -7.69 -6.92 -4.81
C ARG A 57 -8.95 -7.66 -4.39
N ASP A 58 -9.55 -8.40 -5.31
CA ASP A 58 -10.84 -9.07 -5.10
C ASP A 58 -10.70 -10.26 -4.15
N PHE A 59 -9.59 -11.01 -4.23
CA PHE A 59 -9.23 -12.01 -3.22
C PHE A 59 -9.17 -11.42 -1.81
N LEU A 60 -8.41 -10.33 -1.62
CA LEU A 60 -8.30 -9.68 -0.31
C LEU A 60 -9.62 -9.08 0.18
N PHE A 61 -10.46 -8.58 -0.74
CA PHE A 61 -11.80 -8.08 -0.40
C PHE A 61 -12.62 -9.16 0.30
N ASP A 62 -12.64 -10.37 -0.27
CA ASP A 62 -13.39 -11.50 0.29
C ASP A 62 -12.80 -11.98 1.63
N GLU A 63 -11.47 -12.03 1.74
CA GLU A 63 -10.80 -12.42 2.99
C GLU A 63 -11.01 -11.39 4.11
N PHE A 64 -10.93 -10.10 3.81
CA PHE A 64 -11.15 -9.04 4.80
C PHE A 64 -12.61 -8.97 5.26
N LYS A 65 -13.57 -9.28 4.36
CA LYS A 65 -14.97 -9.46 4.75
C LYS A 65 -15.16 -10.59 5.75
N LYS A 66 -14.52 -11.75 5.53
CA LYS A 66 -14.57 -12.89 6.46
C LYS A 66 -13.97 -12.55 7.82
N LEU A 67 -12.98 -11.66 7.86
CA LEU A 67 -12.36 -11.16 9.09
C LEU A 67 -13.18 -10.08 9.81
N ASN A 68 -14.29 -9.64 9.23
CA ASN A 68 -15.13 -8.54 9.72
C ASN A 68 -14.36 -7.22 9.88
N LEU A 69 -13.43 -6.94 8.98
CA LEU A 69 -12.67 -5.69 9.00
C LEU A 69 -13.48 -4.56 8.37
N LYS A 70 -13.28 -3.34 8.88
CA LYS A 70 -13.84 -2.13 8.27
C LYS A 70 -12.83 -1.55 7.27
N PHE A 71 -13.19 -1.51 5.99
CA PHE A 71 -12.34 -0.99 4.93
C PHE A 71 -13.19 -0.53 3.74
N VAL A 72 -12.57 0.22 2.82
CA VAL A 72 -13.19 0.61 1.55
C VAL A 72 -12.55 -0.21 0.43
N LYS A 73 -13.37 -0.78 -0.46
CA LYS A 73 -12.87 -1.49 -1.65
C LYS A 73 -12.20 -0.47 -2.58
N PRO A 74 -10.89 -0.59 -2.87
CA PRO A 74 -10.20 0.40 -3.69
C PRO A 74 -10.62 0.30 -5.16
N GLN A 75 -10.89 1.45 -5.77
CA GLN A 75 -11.23 1.56 -7.20
C GLN A 75 -9.97 1.62 -8.08
N GLY A 76 -8.81 1.93 -7.51
CA GLY A 76 -7.52 2.00 -8.19
C GLY A 76 -6.36 1.90 -7.20
N ALA A 77 -5.14 2.07 -7.71
CA ALA A 77 -3.89 1.77 -7.00
C ALA A 77 -3.85 0.31 -6.49
N PHE A 78 -2.85 0.00 -5.65
CA PHE A 78 -2.62 -1.35 -5.12
C PHE A 78 -2.55 -1.38 -3.58
N TYR A 79 -3.43 -0.62 -2.92
CA TYR A 79 -3.48 -0.52 -1.46
C TYR A 79 -4.89 -0.72 -0.90
N TYR A 80 -4.98 -1.41 0.23
CA TYR A 80 -6.12 -1.34 1.13
C TYR A 80 -5.82 -0.40 2.29
N PHE A 81 -6.81 0.41 2.64
CA PHE A 81 -6.78 1.22 3.85
C PHE A 81 -7.80 0.64 4.83
N ILE A 82 -7.29 0.03 5.89
CA ILE A 82 -8.06 -0.80 6.82
C ILE A 82 -8.19 -0.04 8.13
N ASN A 83 -9.42 0.17 8.58
CA ASN A 83 -9.68 0.76 9.88
C ASN A 83 -9.41 -0.28 10.97
N ILE A 84 -8.62 0.12 11.96
CA ILE A 84 -8.22 -0.69 13.12
C ILE A 84 -8.69 -0.06 14.43
N SER A 85 -9.52 1.00 14.38
CA SER A 85 -9.94 1.72 15.59
C SER A 85 -10.74 0.82 16.54
N GLU A 86 -11.37 -0.24 16.02
CA GLU A 86 -12.05 -1.23 16.85
C GLU A 86 -11.13 -1.89 17.87
N PHE A 87 -9.82 -1.97 17.64
CA PHE A 87 -8.87 -2.66 18.53
C PHE A 87 -8.37 -1.79 19.68
N GLY A 88 -8.68 -0.49 19.69
CA GLY A 88 -8.27 0.45 20.76
C GLY A 88 -6.75 0.64 20.87
N LEU A 89 -5.98 0.21 19.86
CA LEU A 89 -4.54 0.42 19.78
C LEU A 89 -4.25 1.67 18.95
N ASN A 90 -3.17 2.37 19.31
CA ASN A 90 -2.53 3.29 18.38
C ASN A 90 -2.04 2.50 17.14
N ASP A 91 -2.06 3.13 15.97
CA ASP A 91 -1.75 2.49 14.69
C ASP A 91 -0.29 2.05 14.56
N ILE A 92 0.66 2.79 15.14
CA ILE A 92 2.07 2.39 15.23
C ILE A 92 2.19 1.12 16.08
N GLN A 93 1.57 1.11 17.26
CA GLN A 93 1.59 -0.08 18.14
C GLN A 93 0.93 -1.29 17.48
N PHE A 94 -0.13 -1.07 16.72
CA PHE A 94 -0.77 -2.13 15.93
C PHE A 94 0.19 -2.68 14.87
N CYS A 95 0.86 -1.80 14.12
CA CYS A 95 1.86 -2.18 13.13
C CYS A 95 3.02 -2.97 13.74
N ASP A 96 3.56 -2.53 14.88
CA ASP A 96 4.67 -3.21 15.56
C ASP A 96 4.26 -4.62 16.02
N ARG A 97 3.07 -4.76 16.62
CA ARG A 97 2.56 -6.09 17.01
C ARG A 97 2.30 -6.98 15.81
N LEU A 98 1.78 -6.44 14.70
CA LEU A 98 1.55 -7.24 13.51
C LEU A 98 2.88 -7.68 12.85
N LEU A 99 3.93 -6.84 12.97
CA LEU A 99 5.26 -7.16 12.51
C LEU A 99 5.88 -8.34 13.29
N GLU A 100 5.61 -8.47 14.59
CA GLU A 100 6.01 -9.65 15.39
C GLU A 100 5.41 -10.96 14.85
N TYR A 101 4.26 -10.88 14.16
CA TYR A 101 3.64 -12.03 13.49
C TYR A 101 4.18 -12.26 12.06
N GLY A 102 5.15 -11.45 11.62
CA GLY A 102 5.80 -11.55 10.31
C GLY A 102 5.11 -10.77 9.19
N LEU A 103 4.19 -9.85 9.49
CA LEU A 103 3.50 -9.04 8.48
C LEU A 103 3.76 -7.55 8.68
N ALA A 104 4.48 -6.94 7.73
CA ALA A 104 4.75 -5.51 7.73
C ALA A 104 3.64 -4.73 7.00
N VAL A 105 3.08 -3.71 7.66
CA VAL A 105 2.12 -2.76 7.11
C VAL A 105 2.49 -1.33 7.53
N VAL A 106 1.98 -0.32 6.82
CA VAL A 106 2.31 1.08 7.12
C VAL A 106 1.22 1.70 8.00
N PRO A 107 1.55 2.42 9.09
CA PRO A 107 0.57 3.09 9.93
C PRO A 107 -0.14 4.21 9.15
N GLY A 108 -1.42 4.42 9.46
CA GLY A 108 -2.28 5.41 8.82
C GLY A 108 -1.92 6.86 9.16
N SER A 109 -1.33 7.09 10.33
CA SER A 109 -0.78 8.38 10.79
C SER A 109 0.24 8.97 9.81
N ALA A 110 1.02 8.13 9.11
CA ALA A 110 1.92 8.56 8.02
C ALA A 110 1.17 9.17 6.80
N PHE A 111 -0.15 8.99 6.73
CA PHE A 111 -1.06 9.52 5.72
C PHE A 111 -2.12 10.45 6.33
N TYR A 112 -1.89 10.98 7.54
CA TYR A 112 -2.84 11.82 8.27
C TYR A 112 -4.20 11.15 8.55
N ALA A 113 -4.20 9.84 8.78
CA ALA A 113 -5.42 9.08 9.09
C ALA A 113 -5.17 8.06 10.21
N ASP A 114 -5.14 8.57 11.44
CA ASP A 114 -4.95 7.78 12.66
C ASP A 114 -6.04 6.69 12.80
N GLY A 115 -5.67 5.55 13.37
CA GLY A 115 -6.58 4.41 13.52
C GLY A 115 -6.83 3.63 12.23
N TYR A 116 -5.97 3.81 11.23
CA TYR A 116 -5.93 3.01 10.00
C TYR A 116 -4.56 2.40 9.78
N ILE A 117 -4.49 1.38 8.93
CA ILE A 117 -3.25 0.85 8.35
C ILE A 117 -3.36 0.79 6.82
N ARG A 118 -2.24 0.93 6.13
CA ARG A 118 -2.12 0.74 4.69
C ARG A 118 -1.42 -0.58 4.38
N LEU A 119 -2.14 -1.49 3.71
CA LEU A 119 -1.62 -2.77 3.23
C LEU A 119 -1.45 -2.71 1.71
N SER A 120 -0.25 -3.06 1.23
CA SER A 120 0.04 -3.18 -0.21
C SER A 120 -0.32 -4.56 -0.71
N PHE A 121 -1.02 -4.63 -1.85
CA PHE A 121 -1.26 -5.90 -2.57
C PHE A 121 -0.46 -6.02 -3.87
N ALA A 122 0.67 -5.30 -3.92
CA ALA A 122 1.63 -5.41 -5.01
C ALA A 122 2.47 -6.71 -4.98
N ALA A 123 2.39 -7.47 -3.90
CA ALA A 123 3.09 -8.75 -3.70
C ALA A 123 2.49 -9.89 -4.55
N SER A 124 3.16 -11.04 -4.59
CA SER A 124 2.65 -12.24 -5.26
C SER A 124 1.38 -12.77 -4.60
N PHE A 125 0.57 -13.51 -5.36
CA PHE A 125 -0.67 -14.08 -4.82
C PHE A 125 -0.43 -14.98 -3.60
N ASN A 126 0.63 -15.81 -3.62
CA ASN A 126 0.98 -16.68 -2.51
C ASN A 126 1.37 -15.90 -1.24
N GLU A 127 2.12 -14.80 -1.38
CA GLU A 127 2.43 -13.92 -0.26
C GLU A 127 1.16 -13.27 0.32
N LEU A 128 0.17 -12.94 -0.52
CA LEU A 128 -1.11 -12.41 -0.04
C LEU A 128 -1.93 -13.48 0.69
N VAL A 129 -1.92 -14.73 0.22
CA VAL A 129 -2.53 -15.85 0.96
C VAL A 129 -1.88 -15.97 2.34
N GLU A 130 -0.56 -15.97 2.42
CA GLU A 130 0.12 -16.07 3.72
C GLU A 130 -0.14 -14.85 4.61
N ALA A 131 -0.16 -13.64 4.05
CA ALA A 131 -0.54 -12.43 4.78
C ALA A 131 -1.94 -12.55 5.39
N THR A 132 -2.91 -13.12 4.65
CA THR A 132 -4.26 -13.35 5.20
C THR A 132 -4.28 -14.38 6.33
N ASN A 133 -3.42 -15.42 6.27
CA ASN A 133 -3.27 -16.38 7.36
C ASN A 133 -2.66 -15.73 8.61
N ILE A 134 -1.65 -14.89 8.44
CA ILE A 134 -1.06 -14.10 9.52
C ILE A 134 -2.13 -13.20 10.16
N LEU A 135 -2.88 -12.45 9.35
CA LEU A 135 -3.96 -11.58 9.82
C LEU A 135 -5.03 -12.37 10.60
N LYS A 136 -5.44 -13.54 10.12
CA LYS A 136 -6.39 -14.41 10.83
C LYS A 136 -5.90 -14.79 12.23
N ARG A 137 -4.64 -15.21 12.35
CA ARG A 137 -4.03 -15.54 13.65
C ARG A 137 -3.97 -14.31 14.56
N PHE A 138 -3.46 -13.20 14.03
CA PHE A 138 -3.33 -11.95 14.77
C PHE A 138 -4.68 -11.43 15.30
N PHE A 139 -5.71 -11.42 14.44
CA PHE A 139 -7.03 -10.93 14.83
C PHE A 139 -7.75 -11.82 15.83
N ARG A 140 -7.54 -13.14 15.77
CA ARG A 140 -8.03 -14.05 16.81
C ARG A 140 -7.40 -13.69 18.15
N ASP A 141 -6.07 -13.63 18.21
CA ASP A 141 -5.34 -13.44 19.46
C ASP A 141 -5.64 -12.06 20.11
N ILE A 142 -5.77 -10.99 19.31
CA ILE A 142 -6.07 -9.65 19.84
C ILE A 142 -7.54 -9.52 20.30
N ARG A 143 -8.48 -10.22 19.65
CA ARG A 143 -9.90 -10.23 20.05
C ARG A 143 -10.09 -11.03 21.34
N ASP A 144 -9.43 -12.20 21.46
CA ASP A 144 -9.49 -13.04 22.66
C ASP A 144 -8.96 -12.30 23.89
N ARG A 145 -7.84 -11.56 23.76
CA ARG A 145 -7.31 -10.74 24.86
C ARG A 145 -8.27 -9.64 25.30
N ARG A 146 -9.03 -9.04 24.38
CA ARG A 146 -10.00 -8.00 24.72
C ARG A 146 -11.18 -8.55 25.55
N HIS A 147 -11.63 -9.77 25.24
CA HIS A 147 -12.67 -10.44 26.03
C HIS A 147 -12.20 -10.69 27.47
N ALA A 148 -10.95 -11.13 27.65
CA ALA A 148 -10.39 -11.36 28.99
C ALA A 148 -10.26 -10.08 29.87
N PHE A 149 -10.16 -8.89 29.28
CA PHE A 149 -10.10 -7.62 30.02
C PHE A 149 -11.47 -7.01 30.32
N ASN A 150 -12.54 -7.43 29.62
CA ASN A 150 -13.89 -6.92 29.82
C ASN A 150 -14.73 -7.77 30.79
N GLU A 151 -14.19 -8.91 31.27
CA GLU A 151 -14.83 -9.81 32.24
C GLU A 151 -14.31 -9.63 33.69
N ASN A 152 -13.46 -8.63 33.94
CA ASN A 152 -13.01 -8.19 35.27
C ASN A 152 -13.45 -6.74 35.53
#